data_AF-E9HDU8-F1
#
_entry.id   AF-E9HDU8-F1
#
_cell.length_a   1.000
_cell.length_b   1.000
_cell.length_c   1.000
_cell.angle_alpha   90.00
_cell.angle_beta   90.00
_cell.angle_gamma   90.00
#
_symmetry.space_group_name_H-M   'P 1'
#
loop_
_entity.id
_entity.type
_entity.pdbx_description
1 polymer ?
#
loop_
_entity_poly.entity_id
_entity_poly.type
_entity_poly.pdbx_seq_one_letter_code
_entity_poly.pdbx_strand_id
1 'polypeptide(L)' 'MFTESPLFDDPSLPTGWHRKVVQRQTGATAGQWDVYVYNPEGKKFRSRNELRTHFNQIGSTMNSEDFDFSVKGKG' A
#
# COMPACT_ATOMS: atom_id res chain seq x y z
N MET A 1 -12.62 -7.65 -22.84
CA MET A 1 -12.05 -6.55 -22.04
C MET A 1 -11.22 -7.18 -20.94
N PHE A 2 -9.90 -7.04 -20.97
CA PHE A 2 -9.04 -7.58 -19.91
C PHE A 2 -9.11 -6.62 -18.71
N THR A 3 -9.82 -7.00 -17.66
CA THR A 3 -9.72 -6.30 -16.38
C THR A 3 -8.38 -6.67 -15.77
N GLU A 4 -7.38 -5.79 -15.82
CA GLU A 4 -6.11 -6.00 -15.12
C GLU A 4 -6.38 -6.28 -13.64
N SER A 5 -5.81 -7.39 -13.16
CA SER A 5 -5.98 -7.82 -11.77
C SER A 5 -5.24 -6.88 -10.82
N PRO A 6 -5.71 -6.71 -9.57
CA PRO A 6 -4.96 -5.96 -8.57
C PRO A 6 -3.55 -6.50 -8.38
N LEU A 7 -2.60 -5.61 -8.10
CA LEU A 7 -1.25 -5.96 -7.71
C LEU A 7 -1.27 -6.43 -6.25
N PHE A 8 -1.36 -7.74 -6.03
CA PHE A 8 -1.45 -8.31 -4.68
C PHE A 8 -0.12 -8.26 -3.92
N ASP A 9 0.98 -8.52 -4.63
CA ASP A 9 2.34 -8.55 -4.10
C ASP A 9 3.20 -7.49 -4.80
N ASP A 10 4.10 -6.85 -4.06
CA ASP A 10 5.03 -5.85 -4.61
C ASP A 10 6.45 -6.16 -4.13
N PRO A 11 7.25 -6.85 -4.96
CA PRO A 11 8.62 -7.23 -4.62
C PRO A 11 9.60 -6.04 -4.65
N SER A 12 9.16 -4.86 -5.11
CA SER A 12 10.00 -3.65 -5.08
C SER A 12 10.05 -3.01 -3.69
N LEU A 13 9.19 -3.45 -2.77
CA LEU A 13 9.18 -2.96 -1.40
C LEU A 13 10.48 -3.33 -0.64
N PRO A 14 10.97 -2.47 0.26
CA PRO A 14 12.14 -2.77 1.07
C PRO A 14 11.96 -4.02 1.95
N THR A 15 13.06 -4.67 2.32
CA THR A 15 13.02 -5.90 3.13
C THR A 15 12.14 -5.76 4.38
N GLY A 16 11.24 -6.73 4.57
CA GLY A 16 10.29 -6.78 5.68
C GLY A 16 9.03 -5.94 5.50
N TRP A 17 8.99 -5.07 4.49
CA TRP A 17 7.75 -4.41 4.08
C TRP A 17 6.93 -5.32 3.19
N HIS A 18 5.61 -5.20 3.29
CA HIS A 18 4.70 -5.91 2.40
C HIS A 18 3.44 -5.09 2.16
N ARG A 19 2.74 -5.37 1.05
CA ARG A 19 1.42 -4.79 0.76
C ARG A 19 0.32 -5.81 0.96
N LYS A 20 -0.90 -5.33 1.13
CA LYS A 20 -2.12 -6.14 1.12
C LYS A 20 -3.21 -5.40 0.36
N VAL A 21 -3.80 -6.07 -0.61
CA VAL A 21 -4.96 -5.57 -1.36
C VAL A 21 -6.21 -6.31 -0.92
N VAL A 22 -7.23 -5.56 -0.48
CA VAL A 22 -8.44 -6.13 0.12
C VAL A 22 -9.65 -5.60 -0.62
N GLN A 23 -10.55 -6.50 -1.03
CA GLN A 23 -11.82 -6.12 -1.63
C GLN A 23 -12.85 -5.79 -0.55
N ARG A 24 -13.53 -4.65 -0.68
CA ARG A 24 -14.65 -4.28 0.18
C ARG A 24 -15.83 -5.21 -0.08
N GLN A 25 -16.38 -5.78 0.99
CA GLN A 25 -17.42 -6.82 0.90
C GLN A 25 -18.85 -6.26 0.96
N THR A 26 -19.04 -5.07 1.54
CA THR A 26 -20.37 -4.55 1.88
C THR A 26 -20.49 -3.05 1.61
N GLY A 27 -21.74 -2.55 1.60
CA GLY A 27 -22.06 -1.13 1.42
C GLY A 27 -21.98 -0.65 -0.03
N ALA A 28 -22.18 0.66 -0.23
CA ALA A 28 -22.25 1.28 -1.57
C ALA A 28 -20.94 1.19 -2.38
N THR A 29 -19.82 0.85 -1.73
CA THR A 29 -18.50 0.68 -2.39
C THR A 29 -18.04 -0.78 -2.38
N ALA A 30 -18.94 -1.75 -2.13
CA ALA A 30 -18.64 -3.16 -2.27
C ALA A 30 -18.06 -3.45 -3.67
N GLY A 31 -17.04 -4.31 -3.73
CA GLY A 31 -16.30 -4.63 -4.94
C GLY A 31 -15.10 -3.71 -5.22
N GLN A 32 -15.03 -2.52 -4.62
CA GLN A 32 -13.83 -1.68 -4.68
C GLN A 32 -12.68 -2.27 -3.84
N TRP A 33 -11.46 -1.81 -4.09
CA TRP A 33 -10.24 -2.32 -3.48
C TRP A 33 -9.57 -1.26 -2.61
N ASP A 34 -9.05 -1.68 -1.47
CA ASP A 34 -8.16 -0.90 -0.62
C ASP A 34 -6.74 -1.47 -0.69
N VAL A 35 -5.74 -0.60 -0.65
CA VAL A 35 -4.32 -0.97 -0.59
C VAL A 35 -3.76 -0.55 0.75
N TYR A 36 -3.10 -1.49 1.41
CA TYR A 36 -2.36 -1.26 2.65
C TYR A 36 -0.91 -1.64 2.46
N VAL A 37 -0.02 -0.87 3.09
CA VAL A 37 1.40 -1.19 3.21
C VAL A 37 1.68 -1.40 4.69
N TYR A 38 2.50 -2.41 5.01
CA TYR A 38 2.89 -2.75 6.37
C TYR A 38 4.39 -2.65 6.51
N ASN A 39 4.87 -2.05 7.60
CA ASN A 39 6.29 -2.08 7.95
C ASN A 39 6.68 -3.45 8.56
N PRO A 40 7.97 -3.70 8.80
CA PRO A 40 8.45 -4.94 9.41
C PRO A 40 7.88 -5.24 10.81
N GLU A 41 7.38 -4.23 11.52
CA GLU A 41 6.76 -4.35 12.84
C GLU A 41 5.24 -4.61 12.77
N GLY A 42 4.67 -4.67 11.56
CA GLY A 42 3.24 -4.88 11.34
C GLY A 42 2.39 -3.61 11.43
N LYS A 43 2.98 -2.41 11.50
CA LYS A 43 2.25 -1.14 11.44
C LYS A 43 1.70 -0.92 10.03
N LYS A 44 0.39 -0.67 9.96
CA LYS A 44 -0.36 -0.45 8.72
C LYS A 44 -0.36 1.02 8.30
N PHE A 45 -0.19 1.25 6.99
CA PHE A 45 -0.34 2.53 6.32
C PHE A 45 -1.35 2.40 5.18
N ARG A 46 -2.18 3.42 5.01
CA ARG A 46 -3.27 3.46 4.02
C ARG A 46 -3.02 4.50 2.93
N SER A 47 -1.97 5.30 3.06
CA SER A 47 -1.59 6.29 2.07
C SER A 47 -0.12 6.65 2.17
N ARG A 48 0.37 7.28 1.10
CA ARG A 48 1.70 7.88 1.06
C ARG A 48 1.91 8.97 2.11
N ASN A 49 0.87 9.76 2.39
CA ASN A 49 0.96 10.83 3.39
C ASN A 49 1.15 10.24 4.80
N GLU A 50 0.45 9.16 5.13
CA GLU A 50 0.65 8.47 6.42
C GLU A 50 2.09 7.95 6.56
N LEU A 51 2.68 7.38 5.49
CA LEU A 51 4.09 6.99 5.47
C LEU A 51 5.04 8.16 5.66
N ARG A 52 4.84 9.25 4.92
CA ARG A 52 5.67 10.45 5.02
C ARG A 52 5.67 11.02 6.44
N THR A 53 4.49 11.13 7.05
CA THR A 53 4.36 11.56 8.45
C THR A 53 5.12 10.62 9.38
N HIS A 54 5.01 9.30 9.18
CA HIS A 54 5.70 8.33 10.02
C HIS A 54 7.22 8.39 9.87
N PHE A 55 7.74 8.46 8.64
CA PHE A 55 9.18 8.60 8.38
C PHE A 55 9.75 9.86 9.03
N ASN A 56 9.06 10.98 8.93
CA ASN A 56 9.45 12.22 9.60
C ASN A 56 9.49 12.07 11.13
N GLN A 57 8.50 11.38 11.72
CA GLN A 57 8.43 11.17 13.17
C GLN A 57 9.58 10.33 13.72
N ILE A 58 10.04 9.34 12.97
CA ILE A 58 11.12 8.43 13.39
C ILE A 58 12.50 8.83 12.87
N GLY A 59 12.60 9.94 12.11
CA GLY A 59 13.85 10.36 11.46
C GLY A 59 14.36 9.38 10.41
N SER A 60 13.47 8.67 9.71
CA SER A 60 13.86 7.72 8.66
C SER A 60 14.33 8.44 7.40
N THR A 61 15.32 7.86 6.72
CA THR A 61 15.83 8.33 5.42
C THR A 61 15.07 7.75 4.23
N MET A 62 14.08 6.89 4.46
CA MET A 62 13.27 6.27 3.42
C MET A 62 12.39 7.29 2.70
N ASN A 63 12.21 7.12 1.38
CA ASN A 63 11.33 7.98 0.60
C ASN A 63 9.92 7.37 0.48
N SER A 64 8.90 8.13 0.90
CA SER A 64 7.51 7.71 0.78
C SER A 64 7.06 7.48 -0.67
N GLU A 65 7.72 8.10 -1.65
CA GLU A 65 7.39 7.93 -3.07
C GLU A 65 7.74 6.54 -3.62
N ASP A 66 8.61 5.80 -2.94
CA ASP A 66 8.99 4.42 -3.30
C ASP A 66 7.86 3.41 -2.98
N PHE A 67 6.81 3.85 -2.29
CA PHE A 67 5.67 3.02 -1.91
C PHE A 67 4.46 3.32 -2.79
N ASP A 68 3.95 2.27 -3.45
CA ASP A 68 2.75 2.36 -4.26
C ASP A 68 1.48 1.95 -3.51
N PHE A 69 0.51 2.85 -3.49
CA PHE A 69 -0.83 2.65 -2.92
C PHE A 69 -1.91 2.50 -3.99
N SER A 70 -1.52 2.41 -5.27
CA SER A 70 -2.45 2.12 -6.35
C SER A 70 -2.84 0.64 -6.34
N VAL A 71 -4.08 0.36 -6.73
CA VAL A 71 -4.61 -1.02 -6.79
C VAL A 71 -3.86 -1.86 -7.80
N LYS A 72 -3.33 -1.25 -8.87
CA LYS A 72 -2.79 -1.96 -10.05
C LYS A 72 -1.27 -1.87 -10.22
N GLY A 73 -0.56 -1.13 -9.38
CA GLY A 73 0.83 -0.76 -9.66
C GLY A 73 0.92 0.60 -10.38
N LYS A 74 2.03 1.30 -10.18
CA LYS A 74 2.42 2.39 -11.08
C LYS A 74 2.71 1.77 -12.45
N GLY A 75 2.12 2.34 -13.50
CA GLY A 75 2.45 1.99 -14.90
C GLY A 75 3.80 2.52 -15.33
#